data_AF-A0A1V2M6M6-F1
#
_entry.id   AF-A0A1V2M6M6-F1
#
_cell.length_a   1.000
_cell.length_b   1.000
_cell.length_c   1.000
_cell.angle_alpha   90.00
_cell.angle_beta   90.00
_cell.angle_gamma   90.00
#
_symmetry.space_group_name_H-M   'P 1'
#
loop_
_entity.id
_entity.type
_entity.pdbx_description
1 polymer ?
#
loop_
_entity_poly.entity_id
_entity_poly.type
_entity_poly.pdbx_seq_one_letter_code
_entity_poly.pdbx_strand_id
1 'polypeptide(L)'
;MTIGASSGVGFSMQDYYKESLEKAREKERQERSEELSTGKKINDAADNPATMAIATQMVANYIGLNAETTNIESEMSRSNVADGALSDSQATLSRMQELTMQAQNGILTDTDRSYIQAEMDELSKHLGSISGNTEFNTKEVFDGEGMDLNEETLGSFKVDVNDPDALSKIQGMSAAVSQLQAEEGAEYNGLESQASVNQTAADNMLTSASQMQDTNYAESTSALIKNNLLDQYRMQMQGQMQTQMMTQMSNLLMI
;
A
#
# COMPACT_ATOMS: atom_id res chain seq x y z
N MET A 1 8.01 -72.83 47.38
CA MET A 1 6.69 -72.62 46.76
C MET A 1 6.83 -71.48 45.76
N THR A 2 6.55 -71.82 44.49
CA THR A 2 6.23 -70.93 43.36
C THR A 2 7.16 -69.75 43.06
N ILE A 3 8.02 -70.00 42.06
CA ILE A 3 8.59 -69.02 41.14
C ILE A 3 7.43 -68.21 40.52
N GLY A 4 7.35 -66.92 40.84
CA GLY A 4 6.46 -65.96 40.18
C GLY A 4 7.23 -65.29 39.04
N ALA A 5 6.70 -65.42 37.83
CA ALA A 5 7.32 -65.01 36.58
C ALA A 5 7.73 -63.52 36.56
N SER A 6 9.03 -63.30 36.32
CA SER A 6 9.56 -62.08 35.74
C SER A 6 9.01 -61.96 34.31
N SER A 7 8.03 -61.09 34.10
CA SER A 7 7.67 -60.58 32.78
C SER A 7 7.63 -59.05 32.81
N GLY A 8 8.73 -58.45 33.26
CA GLY A 8 9.03 -57.07 32.90
C GLY A 8 9.53 -57.08 31.46
N VAL A 9 8.68 -56.69 30.51
CA VAL A 9 9.14 -56.33 29.16
C VAL A 9 10.01 -55.08 29.35
N GLY A 10 11.30 -55.29 29.58
CA GLY A 10 12.26 -54.21 29.66
C GLY A 10 12.30 -53.54 28.30
N PHE A 11 11.71 -52.34 28.20
CA PHE A 11 11.92 -51.44 27.06
C PHE A 11 13.43 -51.31 26.85
N SER A 12 13.93 -51.92 25.77
CA SER A 12 15.34 -51.89 25.47
C SER A 12 15.74 -50.47 25.06
N MET A 13 17.01 -50.10 25.18
CA MET A 13 17.52 -48.82 24.64
C MET A 13 17.16 -48.64 23.15
N GLN A 14 16.99 -49.76 22.41
CA GLN A 14 16.50 -49.77 21.03
C GLN A 14 15.01 -49.39 20.91
N ASP A 15 14.18 -49.71 21.90
CA ASP A 15 12.75 -49.35 21.89
C ASP A 15 12.55 -47.87 22.22
N TYR A 16 13.34 -47.32 23.15
CA TYR A 16 13.41 -45.86 23.37
C TYR A 16 13.88 -45.10 22.12
N TYR A 17 14.89 -45.62 21.42
CA TYR A 17 15.37 -45.02 20.17
C TYR A 17 14.31 -45.07 19.08
N LYS A 18 13.60 -46.19 18.91
CA LYS A 18 12.47 -46.32 17.96
C LYS A 18 11.32 -45.37 18.30
N GLU A 19 10.92 -45.26 19.56
CA GLU A 19 9.83 -44.38 19.98
C GLU A 19 10.18 -42.89 19.76
N SER A 20 11.41 -42.48 20.06
CA SER A 20 11.87 -41.11 19.81
C SER A 20 11.91 -40.77 18.32
N LEU A 21 12.29 -41.73 17.48
CA LEU A 21 12.31 -41.62 16.02
C LEU A 21 10.88 -41.56 15.43
N GLU A 22 9.93 -42.27 16.03
CA GLU A 22 8.52 -42.27 15.63
C GLU A 22 7.86 -40.93 15.98
N LYS A 23 8.09 -40.40 17.19
CA LYS A 23 7.65 -39.06 17.61
C LYS A 23 8.20 -37.95 16.70
N ALA A 24 9.48 -38.02 16.34
CA ALA A 24 10.09 -37.04 15.42
C ALA A 24 9.40 -37.03 14.04
N ARG A 25 9.02 -38.20 13.51
CA ARG A 25 8.34 -38.33 12.21
C ARG A 25 6.89 -37.89 12.25
N GLU A 26 6.20 -38.20 13.33
CA GLU A 26 4.83 -37.74 13.53
C GLU A 26 4.76 -36.22 13.59
N LYS A 27 5.74 -35.59 14.24
CA LYS A 27 5.92 -34.13 14.23
C LYS A 27 6.17 -33.59 12.81
N GLU A 28 7.10 -34.17 12.05
CA GLU A 28 7.35 -33.75 10.66
C GLU A 28 6.11 -33.89 9.77
N ARG A 29 5.30 -34.94 9.96
CA ARG A 29 4.04 -35.13 9.21
C ARG A 29 2.99 -34.08 9.59
N GLN A 30 2.90 -33.73 10.86
CA GLN A 30 2.02 -32.67 11.36
C GLN A 30 2.44 -31.32 10.78
N GLU A 31 3.72 -30.96 10.87
CA GLU A 31 4.29 -29.73 10.31
C GLU A 31 4.00 -29.63 8.80
N ARG A 32 4.23 -30.69 8.02
CA ARG A 32 3.90 -30.70 6.57
C ARG A 32 2.41 -30.56 6.29
N SER A 33 1.55 -31.16 7.12
CA SER A 33 0.10 -31.01 6.99
C SER A 33 -0.35 -29.58 7.32
N GLU A 34 0.29 -28.94 8.30
CA GLU A 34 0.05 -27.56 8.70
C GLU A 34 0.53 -26.58 7.63
N GLU A 35 1.72 -26.80 7.06
CA GLU A 35 2.23 -26.02 5.92
C GLU A 35 1.25 -26.05 4.73
N LEU A 36 0.71 -27.22 4.40
CA LEU A 36 -0.26 -27.37 3.31
C LEU A 36 -1.63 -26.77 3.64
N SER A 37 -2.03 -26.78 4.92
CA SER A 37 -3.31 -26.20 5.34
C SER A 37 -3.27 -24.68 5.42
N THR A 38 -2.12 -24.10 5.76
CA THR A 38 -1.93 -22.65 5.93
C THR A 38 -1.38 -21.98 4.68
N GLY A 39 -0.77 -22.75 3.79
CA GLY A 39 -0.01 -22.23 2.65
C GLY A 39 1.33 -21.61 3.03
N LYS A 40 1.76 -21.73 4.30
CA LYS A 40 2.98 -21.10 4.81
C LYS A 40 3.98 -22.16 5.26
N LYS A 41 5.25 -21.97 4.89
CA LYS A 41 6.38 -22.78 5.36
C LYS A 41 6.75 -22.44 6.80
N ILE A 42 6.49 -21.22 7.27
CA ILE A 42 6.76 -20.79 8.64
C ILE A 42 5.43 -20.37 9.27
N ASN A 43 4.91 -21.22 10.15
CA ASN A 43 3.61 -21.06 10.79
C ASN A 43 3.76 -20.37 12.15
N ASP A 44 4.68 -20.87 12.98
CA ASP A 44 4.95 -20.31 14.30
C ASP A 44 6.29 -19.58 14.35
N ALA A 45 6.37 -18.57 15.22
CA ALA A 45 7.63 -17.88 15.52
C ALA A 45 8.67 -18.81 16.15
N ALA A 46 8.23 -19.94 16.71
CA ALA A 46 9.10 -20.98 17.27
C ALA A 46 9.85 -21.78 16.18
N ASP A 47 9.29 -21.88 14.96
CA ASP A 47 9.85 -22.69 13.88
C ASP A 47 11.10 -22.04 13.30
N ASN A 48 11.04 -20.72 13.07
CA ASN A 48 12.18 -19.92 12.63
C ASN A 48 12.02 -18.44 13.04
N PRO A 49 12.52 -18.05 14.23
CA PRO A 49 12.30 -16.70 14.76
C PRO A 49 12.98 -15.61 13.92
N ALA A 50 14.14 -15.91 13.32
CA ALA A 50 14.87 -14.94 12.52
C ALA A 50 14.15 -14.62 11.20
N THR A 51 13.72 -15.65 10.47
CA THR A 51 12.99 -15.46 9.20
C THR A 51 11.59 -14.88 9.46
N MET A 52 10.91 -15.29 10.53
CA MET A 52 9.62 -14.69 10.92
C MET A 52 9.76 -13.20 11.23
N ALA A 53 10.81 -12.79 11.96
CA ALA A 53 11.04 -11.38 12.27
C ALA A 53 11.27 -10.54 11.01
N ILE A 54 12.10 -11.02 10.07
CA ILE A 54 12.36 -10.31 8.80
C ILE A 54 11.09 -10.24 7.95
N ALA A 55 10.35 -11.35 7.79
CA ALA A 55 9.11 -11.36 7.02
C ALA A 55 8.05 -10.41 7.62
N THR A 56 7.93 -10.37 8.95
CA THR A 56 7.03 -9.43 9.64
C THR A 56 7.43 -7.97 9.39
N GLN A 57 8.73 -7.67 9.40
CA GLN A 57 9.23 -6.34 9.08
C GLN A 57 8.96 -5.96 7.62
N MET A 58 9.13 -6.90 6.67
CA MET A 58 8.79 -6.68 5.25
C MET A 58 7.30 -6.40 5.07
N VAL A 59 6.42 -7.15 5.75
CA VAL A 59 4.98 -6.92 5.74
C VAL A 59 4.63 -5.55 6.37
N ALA A 60 5.28 -5.17 7.46
CA ALA A 60 5.07 -3.86 8.07
C ALA A 60 5.47 -2.72 7.12
N ASN A 61 6.61 -2.85 6.44
CA ASN A 61 7.05 -1.88 5.43
C ASN A 61 6.09 -1.83 4.24
N TYR A 62 5.60 -2.98 3.76
CA TYR A 62 4.58 -3.05 2.72
C TYR A 62 3.31 -2.28 3.10
N ILE A 63 2.80 -2.48 4.32
CA ILE A 63 1.62 -1.76 4.84
C ILE A 63 1.91 -0.25 4.90
N GLY A 64 3.10 0.14 5.37
CA GLY A 64 3.52 1.53 5.43
C GLY A 64 3.55 2.19 4.05
N LEU A 65 4.22 1.55 3.08
CA LEU A 65 4.30 2.04 1.70
C LEU A 65 2.92 2.14 1.04
N ASN A 66 2.04 1.17 1.27
CA ASN A 66 0.68 1.21 0.71
C ASN A 66 -0.16 2.35 1.32
N ALA A 67 -0.04 2.59 2.63
CA ALA A 67 -0.68 3.73 3.28
C ALA A 67 -0.12 5.07 2.78
N GLU A 68 1.19 5.15 2.56
CA GLU A 68 1.84 6.32 1.95
C GLU A 68 1.34 6.57 0.53
N THR A 69 1.23 5.54 -0.31
CA THR A 69 0.65 5.66 -1.66
C THR A 69 -0.77 6.22 -1.61
N THR A 70 -1.64 5.73 -0.71
CA THR A 70 -2.99 6.28 -0.55
C THR A 70 -3.00 7.74 -0.07
N ASN A 71 -2.05 8.13 0.78
CA ASN A 71 -1.90 9.53 1.17
C ASN A 71 -1.48 10.40 -0.04
N ILE A 72 -0.51 9.94 -0.82
CA ILE A 72 -0.07 10.61 -2.05
C ILE A 72 -1.22 10.74 -3.05
N GLU A 73 -2.03 9.70 -3.26
CA GLU A 73 -3.22 9.76 -4.12
C GLU A 73 -4.25 10.80 -3.64
N SER A 74 -4.37 10.96 -2.32
CA SER A 74 -5.23 11.99 -1.73
C SER A 74 -4.65 13.40 -1.93
N GLU A 75 -3.33 13.55 -1.85
CA GLU A 75 -2.63 14.80 -2.17
C GLU A 75 -2.75 15.15 -3.66
N MET A 76 -2.61 14.18 -4.56
CA MET A 76 -2.86 14.36 -6.00
C MET A 76 -4.32 14.77 -6.27
N SER A 77 -5.28 14.21 -5.52
CA SER A 77 -6.69 14.58 -5.62
C SER A 77 -6.93 16.02 -5.16
N ARG A 78 -6.27 16.47 -4.09
CA ARG A 78 -6.26 17.87 -3.67
C ARG A 78 -5.65 18.77 -4.75
N SER A 79 -4.53 18.34 -5.34
CA SER A 79 -3.83 19.07 -6.39
C SER A 79 -4.69 19.29 -7.63
N ASN A 80 -5.47 18.28 -8.04
CA ASN A 80 -6.44 18.42 -9.13
C ASN A 80 -7.55 19.45 -8.83
N VAL A 81 -7.98 19.57 -7.57
CA VAL A 81 -8.94 20.61 -7.16
C VAL A 81 -8.28 21.99 -7.22
N ALA A 82 -7.01 22.11 -6.79
CA ALA A 82 -6.23 23.33 -6.89
C ALA A 82 -6.08 23.79 -8.35
N ASP A 83 -5.66 22.90 -9.25
CA ASP A 83 -5.48 23.18 -10.68
C ASP A 83 -6.78 23.63 -11.35
N GLY A 84 -7.91 22.97 -11.03
CA GLY A 84 -9.23 23.38 -11.52
C GLY A 84 -9.61 24.80 -11.10
N ALA A 85 -9.35 25.17 -9.85
CA ALA A 85 -9.60 26.51 -9.33
C ALA A 85 -8.64 27.58 -9.92
N LEU A 86 -7.36 27.24 -10.12
CA LEU A 86 -6.39 28.11 -10.79
C LEU A 86 -6.77 28.32 -12.27
N SER A 87 -7.29 27.28 -12.93
CA SER A 87 -7.80 27.38 -14.30
C SER A 87 -9.00 28.34 -14.42
N ASP A 88 -9.96 28.26 -13.50
CA ASP A 88 -11.09 29.20 -13.44
C ASP A 88 -10.63 30.64 -13.14
N SER A 89 -9.63 30.77 -12.26
CA SER A 89 -9.01 32.07 -11.96
C SER A 89 -8.35 32.68 -13.20
N GLN A 90 -7.62 31.88 -13.99
CA GLN A 90 -6.99 32.34 -15.23
C GLN A 90 -8.02 32.72 -16.32
N ALA A 91 -9.12 31.98 -16.43
CA ALA A 91 -10.23 32.33 -17.33
C ALA A 91 -10.89 33.65 -16.92
N THR A 92 -11.12 33.84 -15.61
CA THR A 92 -11.68 35.06 -15.05
C THR A 92 -10.76 36.26 -15.28
N LEU A 93 -9.46 36.12 -15.04
CA LEU A 93 -8.46 37.16 -15.30
C LEU A 93 -8.40 37.51 -16.79
N SER A 94 -8.50 36.53 -17.68
CA SER A 94 -8.56 36.76 -19.13
C SER A 94 -9.78 37.60 -19.51
N ARG A 95 -10.94 37.33 -18.91
CA ARG A 95 -12.14 38.17 -19.08
C ARG A 95 -11.96 39.58 -18.56
N MET A 96 -11.31 39.75 -17.40
CA MET A 96 -10.98 41.07 -16.86
C MET A 96 -10.02 41.85 -17.79
N GLN A 97 -9.06 41.17 -18.43
CA GLN A 97 -8.19 41.79 -19.44
C GLN A 97 -9.00 42.30 -20.64
N GLU A 98 -9.94 41.50 -21.15
CA GLU A 98 -10.83 41.91 -22.25
C GLU A 98 -11.64 43.16 -21.88
N LEU A 99 -12.24 43.18 -20.70
CA LEU A 99 -13.02 44.31 -20.21
C LEU A 99 -12.17 45.57 -20.03
N THR A 100 -10.94 45.42 -19.55
CA THR A 100 -9.98 46.53 -19.43
C THR A 100 -9.63 47.11 -20.80
N MET A 101 -9.33 46.25 -21.78
CA MET A 101 -9.05 46.70 -23.14
C MET A 101 -10.26 47.37 -23.79
N GLN A 102 -11.48 46.88 -23.50
CA GLN A 102 -12.72 47.51 -23.95
C GLN A 102 -12.88 48.90 -23.32
N ALA A 103 -12.71 49.03 -22.00
CA ALA A 103 -12.85 50.31 -21.28
C ALA A 103 -11.81 51.36 -21.71
N GLN A 104 -10.62 50.94 -22.13
CA GLN A 104 -9.57 51.81 -22.68
C GLN A 104 -9.91 52.36 -24.08
N ASN A 105 -11.00 51.92 -24.72
CA ASN A 105 -11.45 52.50 -25.96
C ASN A 105 -11.99 53.94 -25.72
N GLY A 106 -11.26 54.93 -26.26
CA GLY A 106 -11.57 56.36 -26.09
C GLY A 106 -12.90 56.83 -26.69
N ILE A 107 -13.65 55.98 -27.39
CA ILE A 107 -14.99 56.27 -27.92
C ILE A 107 -16.07 56.07 -26.84
N LEU A 108 -15.81 55.25 -25.82
CA LEU A 108 -16.78 54.95 -24.76
C LEU A 108 -17.04 56.16 -23.87
N THR A 109 -18.30 56.30 -23.45
CA THR A 109 -18.70 57.30 -22.46
C THR A 109 -18.39 56.82 -21.04
N ASP A 110 -18.43 57.75 -20.07
CA ASP A 110 -18.24 57.39 -18.66
C ASP A 110 -19.34 56.46 -18.13
N THR A 111 -20.56 56.58 -18.66
CA THR A 111 -21.66 55.66 -18.37
C THR A 111 -21.35 54.25 -18.87
N ASP A 112 -20.80 54.12 -20.07
CA ASP A 112 -20.42 52.81 -20.63
C ASP A 112 -19.29 52.18 -19.82
N ARG A 113 -18.28 52.97 -19.44
CA ARG A 113 -17.20 52.53 -18.54
C ARG A 113 -17.72 52.10 -17.17
N SER A 114 -18.77 52.75 -16.65
CA SER A 114 -19.42 52.32 -15.39
C SER A 114 -20.09 50.96 -15.49
N TYR A 115 -20.66 50.58 -16.64
CA TYR A 115 -21.22 49.23 -16.82
C TYR A 115 -20.12 48.17 -16.89
N ILE A 116 -19.00 48.47 -17.55
CA ILE A 116 -17.84 47.58 -17.59
C ILE A 116 -17.23 47.42 -16.19
N GLN A 117 -17.13 48.50 -15.41
CA GLN A 117 -16.64 48.43 -14.03
C GLN A 117 -17.53 47.53 -13.16
N ALA A 118 -18.85 47.58 -13.33
CA ALA A 118 -19.75 46.71 -12.58
C ALA A 118 -19.52 45.22 -12.90
N GLU A 119 -19.23 44.86 -14.16
CA GLU A 119 -18.84 43.49 -14.52
C GLU A 119 -17.47 43.12 -13.92
N MET A 120 -16.50 44.03 -13.97
CA MET A 120 -15.18 43.85 -13.37
C MET A 120 -15.25 43.62 -11.85
N ASP A 121 -16.12 44.33 -11.15
CA ASP A 121 -16.33 44.18 -9.71
C ASP A 121 -16.89 42.80 -9.35
N GLU A 122 -17.81 42.26 -10.16
CA GLU A 122 -18.34 40.90 -9.97
C GLU A 122 -17.28 39.83 -10.25
N LEU A 123 -16.47 39.99 -11.31
CA LEU A 123 -15.34 39.09 -11.58
C LEU A 123 -14.29 39.11 -10.47
N SER A 124 -14.04 40.29 -9.88
CA SER A 124 -13.13 40.43 -8.74
C SER A 124 -13.65 39.71 -7.50
N LYS A 125 -14.98 39.75 -7.25
CA LYS A 125 -15.61 38.96 -6.18
C LYS A 125 -15.56 37.46 -6.45
N HIS A 126 -15.72 37.06 -7.71
CA HIS A 126 -15.60 35.65 -8.11
C HIS A 126 -14.17 35.13 -7.84
N LEU A 127 -13.12 35.87 -8.22
CA LEU A 127 -11.74 35.52 -7.88
C LEU A 127 -11.51 35.37 -6.37
N GLY A 128 -12.00 36.32 -5.57
CA GLY A 128 -11.93 36.20 -4.11
C GLY A 128 -12.70 34.99 -3.56
N SER A 129 -13.80 34.60 -4.21
CA SER A 129 -14.57 33.41 -3.85
C SER A 129 -13.87 32.11 -4.23
N ILE A 130 -13.16 32.07 -5.37
CA ILE A 130 -12.32 30.92 -5.73
C ILE A 130 -11.22 30.74 -4.69
N SER A 131 -10.52 31.81 -4.32
CA SER A 131 -9.48 31.77 -3.31
C SER A 131 -10.00 31.31 -1.94
N GLY A 132 -11.11 31.90 -1.46
CA GLY A 132 -11.60 31.64 -0.10
C GLY A 132 -12.56 30.45 0.07
N ASN A 133 -13.12 29.89 -1.00
CA ASN A 133 -14.09 28.78 -0.90
C ASN A 133 -13.62 27.49 -1.60
N THR A 134 -12.42 27.44 -2.18
CA THR A 134 -11.90 26.19 -2.75
C THR A 134 -11.42 25.28 -1.63
N GLU A 135 -12.19 24.22 -1.39
CA GLU A 135 -11.92 23.26 -0.32
C GLU A 135 -11.73 21.84 -0.85
N PHE A 136 -10.81 21.12 -0.22
CA PHE A 136 -10.69 19.67 -0.34
C PHE A 136 -10.83 19.05 1.04
N ASN A 137 -11.83 18.17 1.22
CA ASN A 137 -12.11 17.52 2.50
C ASN A 137 -12.21 18.52 3.68
N THR A 138 -13.05 19.56 3.51
CA THR A 138 -13.28 20.64 4.48
C THR A 138 -12.04 21.43 4.90
N LYS A 139 -10.97 21.38 4.10
CA LYS A 139 -9.77 22.20 4.27
C LYS A 139 -9.59 23.07 3.04
N GLU A 140 -9.33 24.35 3.27
CA GLU A 140 -9.01 25.29 2.21
C GLU A 140 -7.75 24.82 1.47
N VAL A 141 -7.78 24.93 0.14
CA VAL A 141 -6.67 24.51 -0.71
C VAL A 141 -5.60 25.60 -0.80
N PHE A 142 -6.00 26.87 -0.70
CA PHE A 142 -5.14 28.05 -0.87
C PHE A 142 -4.75 28.75 0.44
N ASP A 143 -5.18 28.26 1.60
CA ASP A 143 -4.74 28.75 2.92
C ASP A 143 -3.48 27.99 3.37
N GLY A 144 -2.29 28.59 3.23
CA GLY A 144 -1.02 28.00 3.65
C GLY A 144 0.23 28.72 3.11
N GLU A 145 1.42 28.37 3.64
CA GLU A 145 2.71 29.07 3.41
C GLU A 145 3.26 29.04 1.96
N GLY A 146 2.54 28.51 0.97
CA GLY A 146 3.04 28.35 -0.41
C GLY A 146 2.04 28.55 -1.56
N MET A 147 0.73 28.60 -1.30
CA MET A 147 -0.32 28.70 -2.33
C MET A 147 -1.27 29.86 -2.06
N ASP A 148 -0.74 30.96 -1.54
CA ASP A 148 -1.55 32.06 -1.05
C ASP A 148 -1.99 32.96 -2.22
N LEU A 149 -3.29 32.97 -2.51
CA LEU A 149 -3.95 33.91 -3.42
C LEU A 149 -4.38 35.17 -2.67
N ASN A 150 -3.56 35.65 -1.73
CA ASN A 150 -3.88 36.80 -0.90
C ASN A 150 -3.65 38.13 -1.62
N GLU A 151 -4.20 39.23 -1.08
CA GLU A 151 -4.00 40.59 -1.62
C GLU A 151 -2.52 41.03 -1.56
N GLU A 152 -1.66 40.32 -0.84
CA GLU A 152 -0.23 40.60 -0.72
C GLU A 152 0.60 39.97 -1.85
N THR A 153 0.23 38.80 -2.37
CA THR A 153 0.85 38.12 -3.52
C THR A 153 0.23 38.52 -4.86
N LEU A 154 -1.08 38.74 -4.93
CA LEU A 154 -1.79 39.09 -6.16
C LEU A 154 -2.08 40.59 -6.31
N GLY A 155 -1.94 41.38 -5.24
CA GLY A 155 -2.45 42.75 -5.18
C GLY A 155 -3.96 42.78 -4.91
N SER A 156 -4.52 43.96 -4.63
CA SER A 156 -5.97 44.09 -4.43
C SER A 156 -6.71 43.62 -5.69
N PHE A 157 -7.59 42.61 -5.56
CA PHE A 157 -8.43 42.12 -6.66
C PHE A 157 -9.29 43.21 -7.30
N LYS A 158 -9.52 44.32 -6.56
CA LYS A 158 -10.21 45.50 -7.08
C LYS A 158 -9.34 46.22 -8.11
N VAL A 159 -9.71 46.05 -9.37
CA VAL A 159 -9.16 46.80 -10.49
C VAL A 159 -10.16 47.87 -10.93
N ASP A 160 -9.69 49.11 -11.05
CA ASP A 160 -10.48 50.21 -11.65
C ASP A 160 -10.15 50.29 -13.14
N VAL A 161 -11.16 50.19 -14.01
CA VAL A 161 -11.01 50.23 -15.47
C VAL A 161 -10.45 51.56 -15.98
N ASN A 162 -10.57 52.63 -15.20
CA ASN A 162 -10.08 53.96 -15.56
C ASN A 162 -8.60 54.17 -15.19
N ASP A 163 -8.03 53.26 -14.39
CA ASP A 163 -6.62 53.29 -14.04
C ASP A 163 -5.77 52.92 -15.28
N PRO A 164 -4.83 53.77 -15.72
CA PRO A 164 -3.92 53.42 -16.82
C PRO A 164 -3.12 52.14 -16.54
N ASP A 165 -2.90 51.78 -15.27
CA ASP A 165 -2.16 50.58 -14.86
C ASP A 165 -3.04 49.33 -14.70
N ALA A 166 -4.36 49.43 -14.91
CA ALA A 166 -5.30 48.32 -14.73
C ALA A 166 -4.89 47.04 -15.50
N LEU A 167 -4.49 47.22 -16.77
CA LEU A 167 -4.07 46.11 -17.63
C LEU A 167 -2.79 45.45 -17.10
N SER A 168 -1.83 46.23 -16.62
CA SER A 168 -0.58 45.73 -16.06
C SER A 168 -0.82 44.95 -14.76
N LYS A 169 -1.77 45.40 -13.92
CA LYS A 169 -2.15 44.69 -12.69
C LYS A 169 -2.74 43.32 -12.99
N ILE A 170 -3.68 43.24 -13.94
CA ILE A 170 -4.30 41.97 -14.33
C ILE A 170 -3.30 41.03 -15.02
N GLN A 171 -2.37 41.57 -15.81
CA GLN A 171 -1.28 40.78 -16.37
C GLN A 171 -0.33 40.24 -15.28
N GLY A 172 -0.03 41.03 -14.25
CA GLY A 172 0.74 40.59 -13.08
C GLY A 172 0.04 39.46 -12.33
N MET A 173 -1.26 39.61 -12.04
CA MET A 173 -2.08 38.56 -11.43
C MET A 173 -2.09 37.27 -12.25
N SER A 174 -2.29 37.39 -13.58
CA SER A 174 -2.28 36.23 -14.47
C SER A 174 -0.92 35.52 -14.51
N ALA A 175 0.18 36.28 -14.46
CA ALA A 175 1.52 35.71 -14.37
C ALA A 175 1.74 34.96 -13.04
N ALA A 176 1.26 35.52 -11.93
CA ALA A 176 1.33 34.87 -10.62
C ALA A 176 0.48 33.58 -10.56
N VAL A 177 -0.75 33.60 -11.07
CA VAL A 177 -1.61 32.39 -11.16
C VAL A 177 -0.95 31.34 -12.05
N SER A 178 -0.34 31.74 -13.17
CA SER A 178 0.39 30.82 -14.05
C SER A 178 1.62 30.20 -13.37
N GLN A 179 2.31 30.97 -12.51
CA GLN A 179 3.44 30.47 -11.72
C GLN A 179 2.97 29.43 -10.69
N LEU A 180 1.91 29.73 -9.94
CA LEU A 180 1.31 28.80 -8.99
C LEU A 180 0.85 27.51 -9.69
N GLN A 181 0.22 27.62 -10.86
CA GLN A 181 -0.20 26.45 -11.65
C GLN A 181 1.00 25.61 -12.11
N ALA A 182 2.11 26.24 -12.47
CA ALA A 182 3.32 25.54 -12.87
C ALA A 182 3.99 24.80 -11.70
N GLU A 183 4.01 25.42 -10.51
CA GLU A 183 4.52 24.81 -9.28
C GLU A 183 3.67 23.61 -8.85
N GLU A 184 2.35 23.77 -8.84
CA GLU A 184 1.40 22.70 -8.51
C GLU A 184 1.51 21.52 -9.49
N GLY A 185 1.65 21.81 -10.79
CA GLY A 185 1.89 20.78 -11.80
C GLY A 185 3.24 20.06 -11.62
N ALA A 186 4.27 20.75 -11.15
CA ALA A 186 5.55 20.13 -10.85
C ALA A 186 5.46 19.21 -9.61
N GLU A 187 4.75 19.65 -8.57
CA GLU A 187 4.47 18.84 -7.38
C GLU A 187 3.67 17.59 -7.73
N TYR A 188 2.60 17.72 -8.53
CA TYR A 188 1.79 16.60 -9.00
C TYR A 188 2.64 15.52 -9.70
N ASN A 189 3.53 15.92 -10.61
CA ASN A 189 4.43 14.99 -11.29
C ASN A 189 5.42 14.32 -10.31
N GLY A 190 5.87 15.05 -9.30
CA GLY A 190 6.71 14.52 -8.22
C GLY A 190 5.97 13.45 -7.40
N LEU A 191 4.72 13.73 -7.02
CA LEU A 191 3.83 12.82 -6.30
C LEU A 191 3.53 11.56 -7.12
N GLU A 192 3.21 11.70 -8.42
CA GLU A 192 2.98 10.56 -9.31
C GLU A 192 4.22 9.65 -9.40
N SER A 193 5.41 10.23 -9.55
CA SER A 193 6.66 9.48 -9.55
C SER A 193 6.90 8.77 -8.21
N GLN A 194 6.65 9.45 -7.09
CA GLN A 194 6.81 8.88 -5.76
C GLN A 194 5.85 7.72 -5.51
N ALA A 195 4.58 7.86 -5.90
CA ALA A 195 3.57 6.79 -5.81
C ALA A 195 4.00 5.54 -6.60
N SER A 196 4.51 5.73 -7.82
CA SER A 196 5.00 4.62 -8.66
C SER A 196 6.20 3.89 -8.04
N VAL A 197 7.14 4.64 -7.44
CA VAL A 197 8.28 4.07 -6.72
C VAL A 197 7.83 3.31 -5.48
N ASN A 198 6.92 3.89 -4.69
CA ASN A 198 6.36 3.26 -3.49
C ASN A 198 5.61 1.97 -3.83
N GLN A 199 4.81 1.96 -4.90
CA GLN A 199 4.12 0.75 -5.35
C GLN A 199 5.11 -0.35 -5.75
N THR A 200 6.14 0.00 -6.50
CA THR A 200 7.19 -0.96 -6.89
C THR A 200 7.94 -1.52 -5.68
N ALA A 201 8.26 -0.65 -4.71
CA ALA A 201 8.89 -1.07 -3.46
C ALA A 201 7.97 -1.98 -2.64
N ALA A 202 6.68 -1.66 -2.56
CA ALA A 202 5.66 -2.46 -1.89
C ALA A 202 5.55 -3.86 -2.51
N ASP A 203 5.46 -3.95 -3.84
CA ASP A 203 5.39 -5.22 -4.56
C ASP A 203 6.65 -6.08 -4.36
N ASN A 204 7.82 -5.46 -4.36
CA ASN A 204 9.09 -6.15 -4.08
C ASN A 204 9.16 -6.67 -2.63
N MET A 205 8.71 -5.87 -1.66
CA MET A 205 8.64 -6.28 -0.24
C MET A 205 7.66 -7.43 -0.04
N LEU A 206 6.48 -7.36 -0.66
CA LEU A 206 5.45 -8.41 -0.59
C LEU A 206 5.94 -9.69 -1.26
N THR A 207 6.56 -9.59 -2.45
CA THR A 207 7.14 -10.74 -3.15
C THR A 207 8.25 -11.39 -2.32
N SER A 208 9.11 -10.58 -1.70
CA SER A 208 10.18 -11.10 -0.82
C SER A 208 9.60 -11.79 0.41
N ALA A 209 8.57 -11.20 1.04
CA ALA A 209 7.89 -11.81 2.18
C ALA A 209 7.22 -13.15 1.79
N SER A 210 6.56 -13.21 0.63
CA SER A 210 5.96 -14.42 0.08
C SER A 210 7.01 -15.52 -0.14
N GLN A 211 8.14 -15.21 -0.76
CA GLN A 211 9.24 -16.19 -0.95
C GLN A 211 9.81 -16.71 0.37
N MET A 212 9.77 -15.90 1.43
CA MET A 212 10.28 -16.28 2.76
C MET A 212 9.27 -17.11 3.56
N GLN A 213 7.97 -16.81 3.44
CA GLN A 213 6.94 -17.38 4.30
C GLN A 213 6.08 -18.43 3.63
N ASP A 214 5.85 -18.38 2.32
CA ASP A 214 4.92 -19.26 1.63
C ASP A 214 5.54 -20.64 1.35
N THR A 215 4.70 -21.68 1.35
CA THR A 215 5.14 -23.04 1.05
C THR A 215 5.05 -23.36 -0.44
N ASN A 216 6.01 -24.16 -0.93
CA ASN A 216 5.89 -24.80 -2.23
C ASN A 216 5.01 -26.04 -2.10
N TYR A 217 3.73 -25.91 -2.47
CA TYR A 217 2.75 -26.99 -2.41
C TYR A 217 3.21 -28.27 -3.11
N ALA A 218 3.87 -28.20 -4.26
CA ALA A 218 4.31 -29.39 -4.99
C ALA A 218 5.39 -30.17 -4.21
N GLU A 219 6.30 -29.46 -3.57
CA GLU A 219 7.34 -30.07 -2.73
C GLU A 219 6.76 -30.64 -1.43
N SER A 220 5.92 -29.87 -0.75
CA SER A 220 5.33 -30.28 0.53
C SER A 220 4.34 -31.45 0.37
N THR A 221 3.53 -31.46 -0.69
CA THR A 221 2.65 -32.60 -1.01
C THR A 221 3.43 -33.86 -1.38
N SER A 222 4.47 -33.75 -2.20
CA SER A 222 5.34 -34.88 -2.54
C SER A 222 6.02 -35.47 -1.30
N ALA A 223 6.52 -34.61 -0.41
CA ALA A 223 7.10 -35.03 0.86
C ALA A 223 6.07 -35.71 1.77
N LEU A 224 4.84 -35.17 1.87
CA LEU A 224 3.77 -35.77 2.65
C LEU A 224 3.35 -37.14 2.11
N ILE A 225 3.18 -37.27 0.79
CA ILE A 225 2.86 -38.54 0.12
C ILE A 225 3.97 -39.56 0.36
N LYS A 226 5.24 -39.15 0.23
CA LYS A 226 6.39 -40.01 0.53
C LYS A 226 6.38 -40.50 1.97
N ASN A 227 6.10 -39.61 2.93
CA ASN A 227 6.01 -39.98 4.35
C ASN A 227 4.86 -40.95 4.62
N ASN A 228 3.67 -40.69 4.07
CA ASN A 228 2.51 -41.59 4.18
C ASN A 228 2.78 -42.96 3.56
N LEU A 229 3.44 -43.01 2.40
CA LEU A 229 3.78 -44.24 1.71
C LEU A 229 4.82 -45.05 2.51
N LEU A 230 5.86 -44.40 3.02
CA LEU A 230 6.87 -45.05 3.86
C LEU A 230 6.27 -45.64 5.14
N ASP A 231 5.31 -44.96 5.76
CA ASP A 231 4.61 -45.47 6.94
C ASP A 231 3.72 -46.68 6.60
N GLN A 232 3.02 -46.65 5.47
CA GLN A 232 2.30 -47.83 4.97
C GLN A 232 3.23 -49.03 4.75
N TYR A 233 4.38 -48.82 4.12
CA TYR A 233 5.39 -49.87 3.93
C TYR A 233 5.95 -50.39 5.27
N ARG A 234 6.19 -49.51 6.24
CA ARG A 234 6.67 -49.91 7.58
C ARG A 234 5.64 -50.75 8.33
N MET A 235 4.37 -50.37 8.31
CA MET A 235 3.29 -51.15 8.92
C MET A 235 3.18 -52.54 8.28
N GLN A 236 3.28 -52.62 6.94
CA GLN A 236 3.28 -53.90 6.22
C GLN A 236 4.49 -54.76 6.59
N MET A 237 5.70 -54.17 6.63
CA MET A 237 6.92 -54.87 7.02
C MET A 237 6.89 -55.32 8.48
N GLN A 238 6.38 -54.52 9.40
CA GLN A 238 6.17 -54.92 10.80
C GLN A 238 5.16 -56.06 10.91
N GLY A 239 4.04 -55.99 10.19
CA GLY A 239 3.06 -57.07 10.14
C GLY A 239 3.67 -58.37 9.58
N GLN A 240 4.49 -58.27 8.53
CA GLN A 240 5.21 -59.42 7.98
C GLN A 240 6.27 -59.97 8.94
N MET A 241 7.05 -59.11 9.60
CA MET A 241 8.04 -59.54 10.60
C MET A 241 7.38 -60.19 11.83
N GLN A 242 6.25 -59.67 12.31
CA GLN A 242 5.48 -60.31 13.38
C GLN A 242 4.93 -61.68 12.94
N THR A 243 4.46 -61.79 11.70
CA THR A 243 3.98 -63.06 11.14
C THR A 243 5.11 -64.06 10.94
N GLN A 244 6.29 -63.61 10.51
CA GLN A 244 7.49 -64.44 10.37
C GLN A 244 8.06 -64.86 11.73
N MET A 245 8.08 -63.97 12.72
CA MET A 245 8.46 -64.33 14.10
C MET A 245 7.47 -65.32 14.71
N MET A 246 6.16 -65.14 14.50
CA MET A 246 5.16 -66.15 14.92
C MET A 246 5.36 -67.48 14.20
N THR A 247 5.66 -67.48 12.90
CA THR A 247 5.94 -68.71 12.14
C THR A 247 7.24 -69.37 12.61
N GLN A 248 8.30 -68.60 12.90
CA GLN A 248 9.54 -69.13 13.45
C GLN A 248 9.38 -69.63 14.89
N MET A 249 8.62 -68.94 15.74
CA MET A 249 8.26 -69.41 17.08
C MET A 249 7.40 -70.67 17.02
N SER A 250 6.44 -70.74 16.09
CA SER A 250 5.63 -71.93 15.85
C SER A 250 6.49 -73.10 15.38
N ASN A 251 7.43 -72.88 14.45
CA ASN A 251 8.38 -73.90 14.01
C ASN A 251 9.39 -74.31 15.09
N LEU A 252 9.76 -73.43 16.02
CA LEU A 252 10.60 -73.74 17.20
C LEU A 252 9.82 -74.47 18.30
N LEU A 253 8.49 -74.38 18.33
CA LEU A 253 7.60 -75.13 19.22
C LEU A 253 7.14 -76.47 18.62
N MET A 254 7.46 -76.75 17.34
CA MET A 254 7.06 -77.96 16.60
C MET A 254 8.22 -78.95 16.34
N ILE A 255 9.39 -78.73 16.94
CA ILE A 255 10.50 -79.70 17.05
C ILE A 255 10.67 -80.05 18.53
#